data_AF-A0A6C0EI45-F1
#
_entry.id   AF-A0A6C0EI45-F1
#
_cell.length_a   1.000
_cell.length_b   1.000
_cell.length_c   1.000
_cell.angle_alpha   90.00
_cell.angle_beta   90.00
_cell.angle_gamma   90.00
#
_symmetry.space_group_name_H-M   'P 1'
#
loop_
_entity.id
_entity.type
_entity.pdbx_description
1 polymer ?
#
loop_
_entity_poly.entity_id
_entity_poly.type
_entity_poly.pdbx_seq_one_letter_code
_entity_poly.pdbx_strand_id
1 'polypeptide(L)'
;MEWNIADDEFIKIADKCISQLINNYNISIVPLEYIYRNLDKELKRAGIFLKLNNKRRSVKVYIKSKYKNWIHFLFEFENKFMINRNNIIII
;
A
#
# COMPACT_ATOMS: atom_id res chain seq x y z
N MET A 1 13.08 -9.72 -5.04
CA MET A 1 12.58 -9.20 -3.75
C MET A 1 11.23 -9.82 -3.55
N GLU A 2 11.03 -10.54 -2.45
CA GLU A 2 9.83 -11.35 -2.27
C GLU A 2 9.21 -11.05 -0.91
N TRP A 3 7.88 -11.09 -0.84
CA TRP A 3 7.17 -11.10 0.43
C TRP A 3 7.38 -12.44 1.13
N ASN A 4 7.14 -12.47 2.44
CA ASN A 4 6.96 -13.74 3.16
C ASN A 4 5.60 -14.42 2.88
N ILE A 5 4.82 -13.86 1.94
CA ILE A 5 3.53 -14.33 1.42
C ILE A 5 3.55 -14.23 -0.11
N ALA A 6 2.54 -14.76 -0.79
CA ALA A 6 2.42 -14.61 -2.24
C ALA A 6 2.11 -13.16 -2.64
N ASP A 7 2.53 -12.77 -3.85
CA ASP A 7 2.35 -11.40 -4.36
C ASP A 7 0.86 -11.03 -4.50
N ASP A 8 0.01 -11.96 -4.95
CA ASP A 8 -1.43 -11.75 -5.08
C ASP A 8 -2.12 -11.63 -3.71
N GLU A 9 -1.67 -12.40 -2.73
CA GLU A 9 -2.11 -12.30 -1.35
C GLU A 9 -1.73 -10.94 -0.74
N PHE A 10 -0.53 -10.44 -1.02
CA PHE A 10 -0.11 -9.11 -0.62
C PHE A 10 -1.04 -8.03 -1.19
N ILE A 11 -1.40 -8.10 -2.48
CA ILE A 11 -2.31 -7.13 -3.10
C ILE A 11 -3.67 -7.13 -2.41
N LYS A 12 -4.24 -8.29 -2.10
CA LYS A 12 -5.51 -8.41 -1.36
C LYS A 12 -5.43 -7.79 0.04
N ILE A 13 -4.32 -7.98 0.75
CA ILE A 13 -4.13 -7.41 2.09
C ILE A 13 -3.97 -5.89 2.01
N ALA A 14 -3.17 -5.41 1.04
CA ALA A 14 -2.99 -3.98 0.82
C ALA A 14 -4.32 -3.30 0.48
N ASP A 15 -5.14 -3.92 -0.37
CA ASP A 15 -6.49 -3.44 -0.71
C ASP A 15 -7.37 -3.28 0.53
N LYS A 16 -7.39 -4.31 1.39
CA LYS A 16 -8.16 -4.30 2.65
C LYS A 16 -7.67 -3.19 3.58
N CYS A 17 -6.36 -3.05 3.75
CA CYS A 17 -5.79 -2.01 4.61
C CYS A 17 -6.12 -0.61 4.08
N ILE A 18 -5.99 -0.37 2.77
CA ILE A 18 -6.34 0.91 2.15
C ILE A 18 -7.83 1.20 2.36
N SER A 19 -8.71 0.23 2.09
CA SER A 19 -10.17 0.36 2.30
C SER A 19 -10.52 0.66 3.76
N GLN A 20 -9.86 0.03 4.73
CA GLN A 20 -10.05 0.32 6.15
C GLN A 20 -9.59 1.73 6.54
N LEU A 21 -8.44 2.17 6.03
CA LEU A 21 -7.94 3.53 6.26
C LEU A 21 -8.87 4.59 5.70
N ILE A 22 -9.62 4.28 4.66
CA ILE A 22 -10.60 5.17 4.08
C ILE A 22 -11.86 5.23 4.93
N ASN A 23 -12.43 4.06 5.22
CA ASN A 23 -13.70 3.94 5.95
C ASN A 23 -13.60 4.49 7.38
N ASN A 24 -12.49 4.23 8.08
CA ASN A 24 -12.35 4.62 9.48
C ASN A 24 -12.33 6.14 9.72
N TYR A 25 -12.11 6.94 8.67
CA TYR A 25 -11.98 8.38 8.83
C TYR A 25 -13.01 9.18 8.01
N ASN A 26 -13.94 8.52 7.31
CA ASN A 26 -14.85 9.18 6.35
C ASN A 26 -14.11 10.17 5.41
N ILE A 27 -12.85 9.86 5.07
CA ILE A 27 -12.03 10.76 4.28
C ILE A 27 -12.29 10.48 2.80
N SER A 28 -12.83 11.47 2.10
CA SER A 28 -12.97 11.44 0.64
C SER A 28 -11.68 11.81 -0.09
N ILE A 29 -10.74 12.50 0.57
CA ILE A 29 -9.46 12.95 0.01
C ILE A 29 -8.32 12.62 0.97
N VAL A 30 -7.53 11.59 0.67
CA VAL A 30 -6.44 11.11 1.53
C VAL A 30 -5.09 11.53 0.92
N PRO A 31 -4.20 12.21 1.67
CA PRO A 31 -2.84 12.42 1.22
C PRO A 31 -2.12 11.08 0.98
N LEU A 32 -1.39 10.94 -0.13
CA LEU A 32 -0.55 9.76 -0.41
C LEU A 32 0.39 9.43 0.75
N GLU A 33 0.81 10.47 1.48
CA GLU A 33 1.66 10.35 2.65
C GLU A 33 1.03 9.47 3.74
N TYR A 34 -0.27 9.63 3.92
CA TYR A 34 -1.04 8.96 4.94
C TYR A 34 -1.18 7.46 4.61
N ILE A 35 -1.43 7.11 3.34
CA ILE A 35 -1.53 5.71 2.92
C ILE A 35 -0.22 4.96 3.15
N TYR A 36 0.94 5.50 2.75
CA TYR A 36 2.18 4.75 2.91
C TYR A 36 2.54 4.53 4.38
N ARG A 37 2.30 5.52 5.26
CA ARG A 37 2.67 5.43 6.68
C ARG A 37 1.83 4.38 7.39
N ASN A 38 0.54 4.37 7.12
CA ASN A 38 -0.38 3.48 7.80
C ASN A 38 -0.35 2.06 7.21
N LEU A 39 -0.22 1.93 5.89
CA LEU A 39 -0.07 0.61 5.27
C LEU A 39 1.20 -0.12 5.75
N ASP A 40 2.35 0.55 5.84
CA ASP A 40 3.58 -0.07 6.39
C ASP A 40 3.41 -0.51 7.85
N LYS A 41 2.65 0.25 8.66
CA LYS A 41 2.34 -0.12 10.05
C LYS A 41 1.42 -1.34 10.13
N GLU A 42 0.35 -1.36 9.35
CA GLU A 42 -0.61 -2.48 9.36
C GLU A 42 0.03 -3.78 8.88
N LEU A 43 0.85 -3.73 7.82
CA LEU A 43 1.59 -4.91 7.33
C LEU A 43 2.55 -5.44 8.41
N LYS A 44 3.27 -4.56 9.10
CA LYS A 44 4.15 -4.96 10.21
C LYS A 44 3.37 -5.60 11.36
N ARG A 45 2.21 -5.04 11.73
CA ARG A 45 1.32 -5.59 12.77
C ARG A 45 0.83 -6.99 12.40
N ALA A 46 0.54 -7.22 11.13
CA ALA A 46 0.15 -8.52 10.60
C ALA A 46 1.34 -9.50 10.41
N GLY A 47 2.57 -9.12 10.77
CA GLY A 47 3.75 -9.97 10.58
C GLY A 47 4.18 -10.11 9.11
N ILE A 48 3.70 -9.23 8.23
CA ILE A 48 4.01 -9.24 6.79
C ILE A 48 5.17 -8.30 6.54
N PHE A 49 6.21 -8.80 5.87
CA PHE A 49 7.40 -8.02 5.58
C PHE A 49 8.07 -8.50 4.30
N LEU A 50 8.84 -7.61 3.69
CA LEU A 50 9.67 -7.97 2.56
C LEU A 50 10.92 -8.68 3.03
N LYS A 51 11.23 -9.78 2.35
CA LYS A 51 12.48 -10.51 2.49
C LYS A 51 13.39 -10.18 1.31
N LEU A 52 14.55 -9.62 1.61
CA LEU A 52 15.65 -9.46 0.64
C LEU A 52 16.94 -9.92 1.30
N ASN A 53 17.57 -10.95 0.74
CA ASN A 53 18.83 -11.52 1.25
C ASN A 53 18.74 -11.84 2.75
N ASN A 54 17.67 -12.53 3.16
CA ASN A 54 17.36 -12.87 4.56
C ASN A 54 17.18 -11.68 5.53
N LYS A 55 17.07 -10.44 5.02
CA LYS A 55 16.79 -9.25 5.83
C LYS A 55 15.37 -8.75 5.61
N ARG A 56 14.76 -8.24 6.69
CA ARG A 56 13.48 -7.52 6.65
C ARG A 56 13.67 -6.16 5.99
N ARG A 57 12.80 -5.80 5.05
CA ARG A 57 12.78 -4.49 4.38
C ARG A 57 11.40 -3.84 4.49
N SER A 58 11.36 -2.51 4.43
CA SER A 58 10.11 -1.74 4.41
C SER A 58 9.40 -1.86 3.06
N VAL A 59 8.06 -1.83 3.09
CA VAL A 59 7.21 -1.86 1.89
C VAL A 59 7.63 -0.83 0.83
N LYS A 60 8.15 0.33 1.27
CA LYS A 60 8.64 1.39 0.38
C LYS A 60 9.72 0.91 -0.60
N VAL A 61 10.55 -0.05 -0.20
CA VAL A 61 11.61 -0.59 -1.07
C VAL A 61 10.99 -1.41 -2.21
N TYR A 62 10.02 -2.27 -1.91
CA TYR A 62 9.31 -3.06 -2.92
C TYR A 62 8.47 -2.19 -3.86
N ILE A 63 7.75 -1.22 -3.31
CA ILE A 63 6.95 -0.27 -4.11
C ILE A 63 7.85 0.44 -5.12
N LYS A 64 9.05 0.87 -4.71
CA LYS A 64 10.03 1.46 -5.62
C LYS A 64 10.56 0.46 -6.66
N SER A 65 10.83 -0.79 -6.28
CA SER A 65 11.42 -1.76 -7.20
C SER A 65 10.43 -2.35 -8.20
N LYS A 66 9.18 -2.59 -7.80
CA LYS A 66 8.16 -3.25 -8.63
C LYS A 66 7.25 -2.25 -9.35
N TYR A 67 6.90 -1.15 -8.68
CA TYR A 67 5.91 -0.19 -9.17
C TYR A 67 6.49 1.21 -9.37
N LYS A 68 7.81 1.44 -9.25
CA LYS A 68 8.46 2.77 -9.31
C LYS A 68 8.10 3.71 -8.14
N ASN A 69 6.82 3.89 -7.81
CA ASN A 69 6.34 4.66 -6.66
C ASN A 69 4.92 4.27 -6.23
N TRP A 70 4.42 4.90 -5.16
CA TRP A 70 3.10 4.63 -4.60
C TRP A 70 1.94 4.97 -5.54
N ILE A 71 2.07 5.99 -6.39
CA ILE A 71 1.01 6.36 -7.34
C ILE A 71 0.78 5.22 -8.33
N HIS A 72 1.86 4.67 -8.89
CA HIS A 72 1.78 3.55 -9.83
C HIS A 72 1.30 2.27 -9.17
N PHE A 73 1.71 2.01 -7.92
CA PHE A 73 1.14 0.90 -7.15
C PHE A 73 -0.37 1.08 -6.95
N LEU A 74 -0.83 2.31 -6.70
CA LEU A 74 -2.23 2.60 -6.48
C LEU A 74 -3.07 2.54 -7.76
N PHE A 75 -2.46 2.69 -8.94
CA PHE A 75 -3.13 2.48 -10.22
C PHE A 75 -3.58 1.02 -10.43
N GLU A 76 -2.96 0.04 -9.75
CA GLU A 76 -3.47 -1.34 -9.73
C GLU A 76 -4.87 -1.45 -9.07
N PHE A 77 -5.35 -0.38 -8.42
CA PHE A 77 -6.65 -0.29 -7.77
C PHE A 77 -7.55 0.77 -8.44
N GLU A 78 -7.30 1.12 -9.72
CA GLU A 78 -7.94 2.19 -10.49
C GLU A 78 -9.48 2.27 -10.40
N ASN A 79 -10.16 1.14 -10.20
CA ASN A 79 -11.61 1.11 -10.05
C ASN A 79 -12.13 1.64 -8.71
N LYS A 80 -11.25 1.97 -7.76
CA LYS A 80 -11.61 2.40 -6.40
C LYS A 80 -11.19 3.84 -6.08
N PHE A 81 -10.25 4.39 -6.83
CA PHE A 81 -9.60 5.67 -6.51
C PHE A 81 -9.32 6.52 -7.75
N MET A 82 -9.47 7.83 -7.63
CA MET A 82 -8.83 8.82 -8.51
C MET A 82 -7.58 9.37 -7.83
N ILE A 83 -6.51 9.62 -8.57
CA ILE A 83 -5.27 10.17 -8.01
C ILE A 83 -5.03 11.57 -8.59
N ASN A 84 -4.81 12.57 -7.74
CA ASN A 84 -4.45 13.93 -8.13
C ASN A 84 -3.21 14.41 -7.37
N ARG A 85 -2.10 14.67 -8.10
CA ARG A 85 -0.79 15.22 -7.66
C ARG A 85 -0.19 14.61 -6.38
N ASN A 86 -0.84 14.77 -5.22
CA ASN A 86 -0.44 14.24 -3.92
C ASN A 86 -1.57 13.56 -3.12
N ASN A 87 -2.78 13.52 -3.67
CA ASN A 87 -3.97 13.04 -3.00
C ASN A 87 -4.59 11.87 -3.75
N ILE A 88 -5.28 11.03 -2.99
CA ILE A 88 -6.13 9.95 -3.46
C ILE A 88 -7.55 10.39 -3.13
N ILE A 89 -8.38 10.49 -4.14
CA ILE A 89 -9.81 10.77 -4.02
C ILE A 89 -10.50 9.42 -4.16
N ILE A 90 -11.34 9.06 -3.20
CA ILE A 90 -12.07 7.79 -3.26
C ILE A 90 -13.38 8.03 -4.00
N ILE A 91 -13.70 7.13 -4.93
CA ILE A 91 -14.92 7.16 -5.74
C ILE A 91 -16.02 6.37 -5.04
#